data_AF-A0AA38HV28-F1
#
_entry.id   AF-A0AA38HV28-F1
#
_cell.length_a   1.000
_cell.length_b   1.000
_cell.length_c   1.000
_cell.angle_alpha   90.00
_cell.angle_beta   90.00
_cell.angle_gamma   90.00
#
_symmetry.space_group_name_H-M   'P 1'
#
loop_
_entity.id
_entity.type
_entity.pdbx_description
1 polymer ?
#
loop_
_entity_poly.entity_id
_entity_poly.type
_entity_poly.pdbx_seq_one_letter_code
_entity_poly.pdbx_strand_id
1 'polypeptide(L)'
;MFCVTGIIFYASNFDDYRNLKVYNHGVRYGCARCRKTYLQKKTLGRHLRFDCGQSPSFTCQLCSKKFKHGYILLKHMRLTHEIFIQKLRKRQKPIK
;
A
#
# COMPACT_ATOMS: atom_id res chain seq x y z
N MET A 1 -17.46 15.33 12.25
CA MET A 1 -16.78 15.26 13.57
C MET A 1 -15.28 15.11 13.34
N PHE A 2 -14.51 16.17 13.62
CA PHE A 2 -13.04 16.14 13.52
C PHE A 2 -12.48 15.88 14.92
N CYS A 3 -11.99 14.67 15.21
CA CYS A 3 -11.28 14.39 16.46
C CYS A 3 -9.83 14.89 16.33
N VAL A 4 -9.54 16.07 16.88
CA VAL A 4 -8.20 16.65 16.95
C VAL A 4 -7.43 16.00 18.10
N THR A 5 -6.64 14.98 17.80
CA THR A 5 -5.57 14.49 18.69
C THR A 5 -4.25 14.86 18.05
N GLY A 6 -3.68 16.00 18.43
CA GLY A 6 -2.48 16.54 17.80
C GLY A 6 -2.71 16.97 16.35
N ILE A 7 -1.64 17.36 15.66
CA ILE A 7 -1.63 17.98 14.33
C ILE A 7 -2.00 16.96 13.21
N ILE A 8 -3.02 16.13 13.43
CA ILE A 8 -3.44 15.02 12.56
C ILE A 8 -4.91 15.17 12.21
N PHE A 9 -5.19 15.35 10.92
CA PHE A 9 -6.56 15.39 10.41
C PHE A 9 -6.97 13.99 9.93
N TYR A 10 -7.90 13.34 10.62
CA TYR A 10 -8.44 12.05 10.20
C TYR A 10 -9.64 12.21 9.27
N ALA A 11 -9.73 11.36 8.26
CA ALA A 11 -10.92 11.28 7.43
C ALA A 11 -11.15 9.89 6.84
N SER A 12 -12.40 9.72 6.43
CA SER A 12 -12.95 8.45 5.98
C SER A 12 -12.97 8.34 4.46
N ASN A 13 -13.03 9.49 3.77
CA ASN A 13 -13.12 9.61 2.32
C ASN A 13 -12.16 10.68 1.78
N PHE A 14 -11.91 10.65 0.45
CA PHE A 14 -11.00 11.59 -0.19
C PHE A 14 -11.54 13.03 -0.21
N ASP A 15 -12.85 13.18 -0.39
CA ASP A 15 -13.53 14.46 -0.49
C ASP A 15 -13.43 15.28 0.81
N ASP A 16 -13.35 14.60 1.95
CA ASP A 16 -13.17 15.21 3.28
C ASP A 16 -11.91 16.10 3.34
N TYR A 17 -10.88 15.80 2.54
CA TYR A 17 -9.66 16.60 2.47
C TYR A 17 -9.69 17.69 1.42
N ARG A 18 -10.60 17.63 0.43
CA ARG A 18 -10.57 18.50 -0.77
C ARG A 18 -10.54 19.97 -0.40
N ASN A 19 -11.29 20.35 0.62
CA ASN A 19 -11.44 21.73 1.10
C ASN A 19 -10.46 22.13 2.22
N LEU A 20 -9.61 21.21 2.70
CA LEU A 20 -8.61 21.53 3.72
C LEU A 20 -7.44 22.30 3.08
N LYS A 21 -7.41 23.61 3.32
CA LYS A 21 -6.26 24.50 3.02
C LYS A 21 -5.26 24.40 4.16
N VAL A 22 -4.22 23.59 3.97
CA VAL A 22 -3.14 23.42 4.95
C VAL A 22 -1.81 23.75 4.29
N TYR A 23 -1.21 24.87 4.69
CA TYR A 23 0.18 25.21 4.37
C TYR A 23 1.09 24.49 5.36
N ASN A 24 2.04 23.72 4.82
CA ASN A 24 2.68 22.62 5.53
C ASN A 24 3.85 23.08 6.42
N HIS A 25 4.04 22.37 7.54
CA HIS A 25 5.36 21.89 8.04
C HIS A 25 5.22 20.93 9.24
N GLY A 26 4.02 20.73 9.82
CA GLY A 26 3.81 19.78 10.93
C GLY A 26 2.54 18.91 10.84
N VAL A 27 1.73 19.09 9.80
CA VAL A 27 0.40 18.48 9.71
C VAL A 27 0.45 17.11 9.05
N ARG A 28 -0.18 16.10 9.68
CA ARG A 28 -0.37 14.76 9.11
C ARG A 28 -1.84 14.51 8.76
N TYR A 29 -2.03 13.59 7.82
CA TYR A 29 -3.33 13.18 7.32
C TYR A 29 -3.57 11.71 7.72
N GLY A 30 -4.60 11.45 8.51
CA GLY A 30 -4.92 10.13 9.05
C GLY A 30 -6.09 9.46 8.34
N CYS A 31 -6.02 8.15 8.12
CA CYS A 31 -7.18 7.37 7.70
C CYS A 31 -8.02 7.02 8.92
N ALA A 32 -9.30 7.42 8.97
CA ALA A 32 -10.18 7.08 10.08
C ALA A 32 -10.49 5.58 10.16
N ARG A 33 -10.48 4.87 9.02
CA ARG A 33 -10.81 3.43 8.93
C ARG A 33 -9.70 2.51 9.44
N CYS A 34 -8.44 2.85 9.20
CA CYS A 34 -7.30 1.99 9.57
C CYS A 34 -6.23 2.68 10.41
N ARG A 35 -6.47 3.93 10.83
CA ARG A 35 -5.61 4.77 11.69
C ARG A 35 -4.20 5.04 11.15
N LYS A 36 -3.89 4.67 9.90
CA LYS A 36 -2.61 5.01 9.25
C LYS A 36 -2.49 6.51 9.00
N THR A 37 -1.30 7.05 9.20
CA THR A 37 -1.01 8.49 9.00
C THR A 37 -0.05 8.71 7.84
N TYR A 38 -0.24 9.84 7.16
CA TYR A 38 0.47 10.20 5.93
C TYR A 38 0.94 11.65 6.03
N LEU A 39 2.14 11.94 5.51
CA LEU A 39 2.69 13.30 5.45
C LEU A 39 2.00 14.18 4.41
N GLN A 40 1.35 13.57 3.42
CA GLN A 40 0.82 14.28 2.26
C GLN A 40 -0.61 13.84 1.96
N LYS A 41 -1.48 14.82 1.68
CA LYS A 41 -2.87 14.61 1.24
C LYS A 41 -2.97 13.69 0.02
N LYS A 42 -2.08 13.83 -0.97
CA LYS A 42 -2.05 12.96 -2.16
C LYS A 42 -1.85 11.48 -1.81
N THR A 43 -1.01 11.19 -0.82
CA THR A 43 -0.67 9.82 -0.41
C THR A 43 -1.83 9.19 0.34
N LEU A 44 -2.46 9.94 1.24
CA LEU A 44 -3.69 9.48 1.88
C LEU A 44 -4.83 9.29 0.87
N GLY A 45 -4.97 10.19 -0.11
CA GLY A 45 -6.01 10.05 -1.14
C GLY A 45 -5.82 8.85 -2.05
N ARG A 46 -4.58 8.41 -2.30
CA ARG A 46 -4.31 7.13 -2.94
C ARG A 46 -4.70 5.97 -2.03
N HIS A 47 -4.29 6.03 -0.76
CA HIS A 47 -4.62 5.00 0.22
C HIS A 47 -6.14 4.79 0.34
N LEU A 48 -6.93 5.86 0.48
CA LEU A 48 -8.38 5.78 0.62
C LEU A 48 -9.05 5.18 -0.63
N ARG A 49 -8.52 5.45 -1.83
CA ARG A 49 -9.08 4.93 -3.08
C ARG A 49 -8.73 3.47 -3.36
N PHE A 50 -7.51 3.06 -3.03
CA PHE A 50 -6.98 1.78 -3.53
C PHE A 50 -6.53 0.80 -2.44
N ASP A 51 -6.22 1.26 -1.24
CA ASP A 51 -5.56 0.41 -0.23
C ASP A 51 -6.39 0.23 1.05
N CYS A 52 -7.26 1.18 1.33
CA CYS A 52 -8.06 1.25 2.54
C CYS A 52 -9.23 0.28 2.43
N GLY A 53 -9.28 -0.71 3.32
CA GLY A 53 -10.28 -1.78 3.25
C GLY A 53 -9.96 -2.84 2.18
N GLN A 54 -8.90 -2.69 1.38
CA GLN A 54 -8.42 -3.78 0.55
C GLN A 54 -7.65 -4.81 1.38
N SER A 55 -8.21 -6.00 1.46
CA SER A 55 -7.56 -7.20 1.97
C SER A 55 -6.47 -7.67 1.00
N PRO A 56 -5.35 -8.20 1.50
CA PRO A 56 -4.30 -8.70 0.62
C PRO A 56 -4.82 -9.92 -0.16
N SER A 57 -4.96 -9.77 -1.48
CA SER A 57 -5.50 -10.78 -2.39
C SER A 57 -4.42 -11.61 -3.08
N PHE A 58 -3.21 -11.07 -3.20
CA PHE A 58 -2.11 -11.72 -3.91
C PHE A 58 -1.37 -12.66 -2.98
N THR A 59 -1.50 -13.96 -3.19
CA THR A 59 -0.89 -14.97 -2.33
C THR A 59 0.38 -15.52 -2.98
N CYS A 60 1.46 -15.57 -2.21
CA CYS A 60 2.67 -16.29 -2.57
C CYS A 60 2.39 -17.79 -2.55
N GLN A 61 2.63 -18.49 -3.65
CA GLN A 61 2.41 -19.94 -3.74
C GLN A 61 3.49 -20.77 -3.02
N LEU A 62 4.61 -20.16 -2.63
CA LEU A 62 5.75 -20.85 -2.01
C LEU A 62 5.75 -20.78 -0.48
N CYS A 63 5.22 -19.71 0.09
CA CYS A 63 5.16 -19.51 1.55
C CYS A 63 3.81 -18.98 2.04
N SER A 64 2.79 -18.96 1.19
CA SER A 64 1.40 -18.56 1.50
C SER A 64 1.23 -17.14 2.04
N LYS A 65 2.28 -16.31 1.97
CA LYS A 65 2.23 -14.90 2.39
C LYS A 65 1.37 -14.07 1.45
N LYS A 66 0.48 -13.26 2.02
CA LYS A 66 -0.46 -12.42 1.26
C LYS A 66 0.04 -10.99 1.10
N PHE A 67 -0.19 -10.40 -0.07
CA PHE A 67 0.20 -9.05 -0.45
C PHE A 67 -0.99 -8.28 -1.02
N LYS A 68 -0.98 -6.96 -0.86
CA LYS A 68 -2.05 -6.08 -1.36
C LYS A 68 -1.98 -5.84 -2.86
N HIS A 69 -0.78 -5.90 -3.44
CA HIS A 69 -0.58 -5.63 -4.86
C HIS A 69 0.36 -6.67 -5.49
N GLY A 70 0.10 -7.00 -6.76
CA GLY A 70 0.90 -7.95 -7.52
C GLY A 70 2.37 -7.55 -7.67
N TYR A 71 2.68 -6.26 -7.82
CA TYR A 71 4.07 -5.80 -7.91
C TYR A 71 4.86 -6.05 -6.61
N ILE A 72 4.19 -6.02 -5.45
CA ILE A 72 4.82 -6.33 -4.15
C ILE A 72 5.08 -7.83 -4.06
N LEU A 73 4.13 -8.66 -4.49
CA LEU A 73 4.32 -10.11 -4.60
C LEU A 73 5.51 -10.44 -5.54
N LEU A 74 5.61 -9.81 -6.71
CA LEU A 74 6.73 -10.01 -7.64
C LEU A 74 8.08 -9.63 -7.03
N LYS A 75 8.14 -8.51 -6.29
CA LYS A 75 9.36 -8.12 -5.56
C LYS A 75 9.72 -9.14 -4.49
N HIS A 76 8.75 -9.64 -3.74
CA HIS A 76 8.94 -10.71 -2.75
C HIS A 76 9.42 -12.01 -3.41
N MET A 77 8.83 -12.42 -4.54
CA MET A 77 9.30 -13.58 -5.30
C MET A 77 10.77 -13.41 -5.72
N ARG A 78 11.14 -12.23 -6.18
CA ARG A 78 12.50 -11.94 -6.65
C ARG A 78 13.53 -11.95 -5.52
N LEU A 79 13.23 -11.34 -4.38
CA LEU A 79 14.20 -11.16 -3.29
C LEU A 79 14.21 -12.32 -2.29
N THR A 80 13.06 -12.97 -2.07
CA THR A 80 12.92 -14.02 -1.05
C THR A 80 12.95 -15.42 -1.66
N HIS A 81 12.52 -15.56 -2.91
CA HIS A 81 12.48 -16.84 -3.61
C HIS A 81 13.35 -16.85 -4.87
N GLU A 82 14.41 -16.03 -4.89
CA GLU A 82 15.32 -15.86 -6.03
C GLU A 82 15.86 -17.20 -6.56
N ILE A 83 16.14 -18.15 -5.66
CA ILE A 83 16.57 -19.51 -5.96
C ILE A 83 15.51 -20.29 -6.77
N PHE A 84 14.21 -20.01 -6.57
CA PHE A 84 13.10 -20.63 -7.30
C PHE A 84 12.89 -20.04 -8.70
N ILE A 85 12.98 -18.71 -8.86
CA ILE A 85 12.81 -18.02 -10.15
C ILE A 85 13.93 -18.38 -11.14
N GLN A 86 15.17 -18.54 -10.64
CA GLN A 86 16.31 -19.01 -11.45
C GLN A 86 16.08 -20.43 -12.00
N LYS A 87 15.42 -21.32 -11.25
CA LYS A 87 15.10 -22.69 -11.69
C LYS A 87 14.04 -22.73 -12.78
N LEU A 88 13.04 -21.83 -12.73
CA LEU A 88 12.02 -21.70 -13.78
C LEU A 88 12.60 -21.17 -15.11
N ARG A 89 13.51 -20.18 -15.05
CA ARG A 89 14.18 -19.63 -16.24
C ARG A 89 15.07 -20.65 -16.95
N LYS A 90 15.70 -21.58 -16.22
CA LYS A 90 16.54 -22.64 -16.81
C LYS A 90 15.75 -23.72 -17.56
N ARG A 91 14.47 -23.94 -17.23
CA ARG A 91 13.58 -24.89 -17.92
C ARG A 91 12.99 -24.34 -19.23
N GLN A 92 13.08 -23.02 -19.47
CA GLN A 92 12.63 -22.37 -20.71
C GLN A 92 13.79 -22.04 -21.66
N LYS A 93 14.97 -22.66 -21.52
CA LYS A 93 15.91 -22.67 -22.65
C LYS A 93 15.32 -23.58 -23.72
N PRO A 94 14.95 -23.07 -24.91
CA PRO A 94 14.53 -23.94 -25.99
C PRO A 94 15.69 -24.88 -26.30
N ILE A 95 15.38 -26.18 -26.29
CA ILE A 95 16.24 -27.22 -26.83
C ILE A 95 16.37 -26.86 -28.32
N LYS A 96 17.56 -26.43 -28.74
CA LYS A 96 17.94 -26.41 -30.15
C LYS A 96 18.26 -27.83 -30.57
#